data_AF-A0A448ZN41-F1
#
_entry.id   AF-A0A448ZN41-F1
#
_cell.length_a   1.000
_cell.length_b   1.000
_cell.length_c   1.000
_cell.angle_alpha   90.00
_cell.angle_beta   90.00
_cell.angle_gamma   90.00
#
_symmetry.space_group_name_H-M   'P 1'
#
loop_
_entity.id
_entity.type
_entity.pdbx_description
1 polymer ?
#
loop_
_entity_poly.entity_id
_entity_poly.type
_entity_poly.pdbx_seq_one_letter_code
_entity_poly.pdbx_strand_id
1 'polypeptide(L)'
;MAQIEVQRVHATMAFSEDRSPYDDNVALQMINSQLEAMKILDEKEAQEFGNNADKCEHAPGNENGHNYNQSSKTSGSKKNSSKGPDTFFRRQLEGWRNRHMLESFEAGHLISKEMLEFNLEERNALYEEIHGVTCICPDESPPGMIEMALHNLAIELMMVPSALKTAYEQSQQFPVTYVNTPEFRLRFLRAELFDTKKAALRMIKFLENVLFYFGPKALQRPIRLSDFNRKEMKVMNIGRIQLLPYRDRFGRRIIVGIPAQDHRRQEAHIRAKIHLYLWWVAGESVESQRKGMVFITIHNPDIADSTTTGSTSKMDEDGKTTVDGEKEQQERTKVPSMTFAKIAIKERDCLPLRMAIDVG
;
A
#
# COMPACT_ATOMS: atom_id res chain seq x y z
N MET A 1 -38.37 -9.19 32.83
CA MET A 1 -37.48 -9.76 31.79
C MET A 1 -38.15 -9.92 30.43
N ALA A 2 -39.48 -10.03 30.30
CA ALA A 2 -40.17 -10.21 29.02
C ALA A 2 -40.42 -8.93 28.17
N GLN A 3 -40.07 -7.73 28.66
CA GLN A 3 -40.26 -6.47 27.91
C GLN A 3 -39.00 -5.98 27.16
N ILE A 4 -37.83 -6.57 27.42
CA ILE A 4 -36.57 -6.21 26.74
C ILE A 4 -36.42 -6.99 25.40
N GLU A 5 -37.20 -8.05 25.20
CA GLU A 5 -37.08 -8.94 24.04
C GLU A 5 -37.89 -8.48 22.83
N VAL A 6 -38.92 -7.65 23.02
CA VAL A 6 -39.78 -7.14 21.93
C VAL A 6 -39.12 -5.99 21.16
N GLN A 7 -38.21 -5.22 21.77
CA GLN A 7 -37.45 -4.19 21.06
C GLN A 7 -36.30 -4.75 20.20
N ARG A 8 -35.88 -6.01 20.42
CA ARG A 8 -34.83 -6.66 19.62
C ARG A 8 -35.34 -7.17 18.26
N VAL A 9 -36.60 -7.58 18.18
CA VAL A 9 -37.18 -8.14 16.95
C VAL A 9 -37.51 -7.06 15.92
N HIS A 10 -37.86 -5.84 16.36
CA HIS A 10 -38.14 -4.72 15.43
C HIS A 10 -36.89 -4.08 14.81
N ALA A 11 -35.70 -4.28 15.38
CA ALA A 11 -34.45 -3.73 14.84
C ALA A 11 -33.80 -4.60 13.74
N THR A 12 -34.32 -5.81 13.48
CA THR A 12 -33.66 -6.78 12.58
C THR A 12 -34.34 -6.90 11.19
N MET A 13 -35.45 -6.19 10.96
CA MET A 13 -36.20 -6.25 9.69
C MET A 13 -36.07 -5.03 8.77
N ALA A 14 -35.10 -4.14 9.02
CA ALA A 14 -34.88 -2.93 8.20
C ALA A 14 -33.50 -2.85 7.50
N PHE A 15 -32.91 -3.99 7.14
CA PHE A 15 -31.77 -4.03 6.21
C PHE A 15 -32.24 -4.52 4.83
N SER A 16 -33.01 -3.67 4.14
CA SER A 16 -33.26 -3.80 2.70
C SER A 16 -32.00 -3.46 1.92
N GLU A 17 -31.70 -4.28 0.91
CA GLU A 17 -30.48 -4.29 0.09
C GLU A 17 -30.36 -3.14 -0.94
N ASP A 18 -30.89 -1.95 -0.63
CA ASP A 18 -30.70 -0.74 -1.45
C ASP A 18 -29.77 0.24 -0.73
N ARG A 19 -28.47 -0.07 -0.74
CA ARG A 19 -27.45 0.96 -0.44
C ARG A 19 -27.31 1.84 -1.69
N SER A 20 -27.96 3.00 -1.64
CA SER A 20 -27.73 4.14 -2.52
C SER A 20 -26.23 4.39 -2.72
N PRO A 21 -25.77 4.80 -3.92
CA PRO A 21 -24.39 5.22 -4.17
C PRO A 21 -24.15 6.58 -3.48
N TYR A 22 -24.07 6.56 -2.15
CA TYR A 22 -23.78 7.74 -1.35
C TYR A 22 -22.27 7.99 -1.36
N ASP A 23 -21.90 8.91 -2.23
CA ASP A 23 -20.85 9.94 -2.11
C ASP A 23 -19.52 9.50 -1.49
N ASP A 24 -18.67 8.91 -2.34
CA ASP A 24 -17.25 8.65 -2.04
C ASP A 24 -16.53 9.86 -1.43
N ASN A 25 -17.01 11.09 -1.68
CA ASN A 25 -16.45 12.31 -1.09
C ASN A 25 -16.65 12.40 0.42
N VAL A 26 -17.77 11.94 0.97
CA VAL A 26 -18.04 12.04 2.43
C VAL A 26 -17.14 11.08 3.20
N ALA A 27 -16.95 9.86 2.69
CA ALA A 27 -16.01 8.91 3.26
C ALA A 27 -14.56 9.41 3.18
N LEU A 28 -14.15 9.96 2.04
CA LEU A 28 -12.84 10.60 1.87
C LEU A 28 -12.65 11.79 2.81
N GLN A 29 -13.68 12.58 3.05
CA GLN A 29 -13.63 13.74 3.94
C GLN A 29 -13.51 13.31 5.40
N MET A 30 -14.22 12.25 5.82
CA MET A 30 -14.04 11.65 7.16
C MET A 30 -12.63 11.08 7.35
N ILE A 31 -12.11 10.35 6.37
CA ILE A 31 -10.74 9.79 6.43
C ILE A 31 -9.70 10.90 6.49
N ASN A 32 -9.83 11.95 5.67
CA ASN A 32 -8.91 13.07 5.69
C ASN A 32 -8.99 13.86 7.01
N SER A 33 -10.19 14.06 7.57
CA SER A 33 -10.34 14.69 8.88
C SER A 33 -9.69 13.86 10.00
N GLN A 34 -9.79 12.53 9.94
CA GLN A 34 -9.14 11.64 10.91
C GLN A 34 -7.62 11.65 10.74
N LEU A 35 -7.11 11.67 9.51
CA LEU A 35 -5.67 11.80 9.24
C LEU A 35 -5.10 13.12 9.73
N GLU A 36 -5.81 14.23 9.57
CA GLU A 36 -5.38 15.52 10.13
C GLU A 36 -5.37 15.50 11.66
N ALA A 37 -6.36 14.86 12.30
CA ALA A 37 -6.35 14.67 13.75
C ALA A 37 -5.15 13.81 14.23
N MET A 38 -4.71 12.83 13.43
CA MET A 38 -3.53 12.02 13.72
C MET A 38 -2.23 12.82 13.55
N LYS A 39 -2.09 13.63 12.49
CA LYS A 39 -0.93 14.50 12.31
C LYS A 39 -0.74 15.47 13.46
N ILE A 40 -1.83 16.01 14.01
CA ILE A 40 -1.79 16.91 15.17
C ILE A 40 -1.25 16.18 16.41
N LEU A 41 -1.48 14.88 16.55
CA LEU A 41 -0.92 14.08 17.66
C LEU A 41 0.59 13.85 17.45
N ASP A 42 1.00 13.49 16.23
CA ASP A 42 2.41 13.28 15.90
C ASP A 42 3.24 14.59 16.02
N GLU A 43 2.69 15.72 15.60
CA GLU A 43 3.34 17.04 15.73
C GLU A 43 3.47 17.49 17.21
N LYS A 44 2.47 17.16 18.05
CA LYS A 44 2.54 17.42 19.49
C LYS A 44 3.59 16.54 20.17
N GLU A 45 3.66 15.25 19.82
CA GLU A 45 4.70 14.36 20.33
C GLU A 45 6.09 14.83 19.87
N ALA A 46 6.25 15.26 18.60
CA ALA A 46 7.50 15.82 18.09
C ALA A 46 7.93 17.11 18.81
N GLN A 47 6.99 17.99 19.15
CA GLN A 47 7.27 19.20 19.96
C GLN A 47 7.68 18.87 21.39
N GLU A 48 7.08 17.86 22.02
CA GLU A 48 7.47 17.41 23.36
C GLU A 48 8.87 16.77 23.39
N PHE A 49 9.28 16.09 22.31
CA PHE A 49 10.64 15.60 22.15
C PHE A 49 11.66 16.72 21.85
N GLY A 50 11.30 17.70 21.02
CA GLY A 50 12.17 18.84 20.69
C GLY A 50 12.55 19.69 21.90
N ASN A 51 11.62 19.89 22.83
CA ASN A 51 11.86 20.69 24.05
C ASN A 51 12.83 20.01 25.06
N ASN A 52 13.15 18.73 24.89
CA ASN A 52 14.14 18.02 25.73
C ASN A 52 15.54 17.98 25.11
N ALA A 53 15.71 18.34 23.83
CA ALA A 53 16.98 18.27 23.13
C ALA A 53 17.87 19.52 23.32
N ASP A 54 17.30 20.65 23.77
CA ASP A 54 18.02 21.93 23.97
C ASP A 54 18.95 21.99 25.20
N LYS A 55 19.42 20.83 25.70
CA LYS A 55 20.37 20.76 26.84
C LYS A 55 21.76 20.20 26.52
N CYS A 56 22.13 20.04 25.25
CA CYS A 56 23.48 19.65 24.88
C CYS A 56 24.16 20.73 24.03
N GLU A 57 24.85 21.66 24.71
CA GLU A 57 25.71 22.64 24.06
C GLU A 57 27.11 22.10 23.72
N HIS A 58 27.51 22.37 22.48
CA HIS A 58 28.83 22.79 21.99
C HIS A 58 29.94 21.76 21.69
N ALA A 59 30.25 21.66 20.39
CA ALA A 59 31.63 21.56 19.90
C ALA A 59 31.77 22.28 18.53
N PRO A 60 32.89 22.98 18.27
CA PRO A 60 33.06 23.86 17.11
C PRO A 60 33.50 23.12 15.83
N GLY A 61 33.10 23.70 14.70
CA GLY A 61 33.24 23.15 13.35
C GLY A 61 34.65 23.14 12.77
N ASN A 62 34.74 22.51 11.59
CA ASN A 62 35.89 22.63 10.71
C ASN A 62 35.41 22.57 9.24
N GLU A 63 35.55 23.69 8.55
CA GLU A 63 35.28 23.85 7.13
C GLU A 63 36.51 23.42 6.32
N ASN A 64 36.33 22.61 5.28
CA ASN A 64 37.28 22.54 4.18
C ASN A 64 36.56 22.19 2.87
N GLY A 65 36.39 23.21 2.04
CA GLY A 65 35.89 23.08 0.68
C GLY A 65 37.00 22.70 -0.30
N HIS A 66 36.69 21.77 -1.22
CA HIS A 66 37.47 21.56 -2.43
C HIS A 66 36.58 21.55 -3.66
N ASN A 67 36.88 22.51 -4.54
CA ASN A 67 36.19 22.89 -5.75
C ASN A 67 36.97 22.31 -6.93
N TYR A 68 36.39 21.38 -7.69
CA TYR A 68 36.97 20.88 -8.94
C TYR A 68 36.10 21.28 -10.12
N ASN A 69 36.53 22.36 -10.78
CA ASN A 69 36.07 22.77 -12.10
C ASN A 69 36.93 22.07 -13.16
N GLN A 70 36.33 21.28 -14.05
CA GLN A 70 36.93 20.96 -15.34
C GLN A 70 35.93 21.16 -16.48
N SER A 71 36.21 22.23 -17.22
CA SER A 71 35.65 22.59 -18.51
C SER A 71 36.29 21.72 -19.60
N SER A 72 35.50 21.11 -20.48
CA SER A 72 35.97 20.69 -21.78
C SER A 72 35.01 21.15 -22.88
N LYS A 73 35.56 22.00 -23.75
CA LYS A 73 34.98 22.47 -25.00
C LYS A 73 35.12 21.37 -26.05
N THR A 74 34.06 21.03 -26.76
CA THR A 74 34.17 20.32 -28.04
C THR A 74 33.41 21.05 -29.14
N SER A 75 34.10 21.08 -30.28
CA SER A 75 33.86 21.84 -31.50
C SER A 75 32.76 21.23 -32.37
N GLY A 76 31.97 22.10 -32.99
CA GLY A 76 30.88 21.72 -33.89
C GLY A 76 31.37 21.23 -35.24
N SER A 77 30.77 20.13 -35.71
CA SER A 77 30.81 19.69 -37.10
C SER A 77 29.37 19.47 -37.58
N LYS A 78 28.89 20.33 -38.48
CA LYS A 78 27.56 20.24 -39.10
C LYS A 78 27.62 19.21 -40.23
N LYS A 79 26.97 18.06 -40.04
CA LYS A 79 26.64 17.12 -41.11
C LYS A 79 25.12 17.08 -41.32
N ASN A 80 24.69 17.47 -42.52
CA ASN A 80 23.32 17.31 -43.00
C ASN A 80 23.08 15.82 -43.25
N SER A 81 22.24 15.18 -42.43
CA SER A 81 21.75 13.82 -42.67
C SER A 81 20.25 13.82 -42.97
N SER A 82 19.90 13.09 -44.02
CA SER A 82 18.54 12.82 -44.48
C SER A 82 17.74 12.12 -43.39
N LYS A 83 16.55 12.64 -43.10
CA LYS A 83 15.64 12.12 -42.07
C LYS A 83 14.98 10.83 -42.57
N GLY A 84 15.59 9.69 -42.27
CA GLY A 84 14.94 8.39 -42.38
C GLY A 84 13.86 8.19 -41.29
N PRO A 85 12.92 7.24 -41.49
CA PRO A 85 11.82 6.92 -40.56
C PRO A 85 12.28 6.52 -39.14
N ASP A 86 13.56 6.18 -38.98
CA ASP A 86 14.19 5.71 -37.74
C ASP A 86 14.40 6.82 -36.68
N THR A 87 14.30 8.09 -37.08
CA THR A 87 14.47 9.23 -36.16
C THR A 87 13.29 9.42 -35.19
N PHE A 88 12.10 8.90 -35.52
CA PHE A 88 10.93 9.00 -34.66
C PHE A 88 11.02 8.03 -33.47
N PHE A 89 11.38 6.77 -33.73
CA PHE A 89 11.49 5.74 -32.70
C PHE A 89 12.62 6.07 -31.71
N ARG A 90 13.78 6.52 -32.22
CA ARG A 90 14.91 6.94 -31.39
C ARG A 90 14.60 8.15 -30.50
N ARG A 91 13.86 9.14 -31.02
CA ARG A 91 13.44 10.32 -30.25
C ARG A 91 12.40 9.97 -29.18
N GLN A 92 11.54 8.97 -29.39
CA GLN A 92 10.63 8.49 -28.35
C GLN A 92 11.36 7.71 -27.25
N LEU A 93 12.32 6.85 -27.60
CA LEU A 93 13.16 6.13 -26.63
C LEU A 93 14.04 7.07 -25.79
N GLU A 94 14.66 8.08 -26.39
CA GLU A 94 15.44 9.09 -25.66
C GLU A 94 14.56 9.95 -24.74
N GLY A 95 13.37 10.34 -25.20
CA GLY A 95 12.38 11.03 -24.37
C GLY A 95 11.80 10.18 -23.24
N TRP A 96 11.85 8.86 -23.35
CA TRP A 96 11.44 7.92 -22.30
C TRP A 96 12.55 7.73 -21.27
N ARG A 97 13.80 7.49 -21.74
CA ARG A 97 14.99 7.33 -20.90
C ARG A 97 15.24 8.56 -20.02
N ASN A 98 15.05 9.76 -20.55
CA ASN A 98 15.31 10.99 -19.80
C ASN A 98 14.22 11.30 -18.76
N ARG A 99 12.97 10.83 -18.94
CA ARG A 99 11.88 11.06 -17.96
C ARG A 99 11.92 10.06 -16.81
N HIS A 100 12.13 8.78 -17.10
CA HIS A 100 12.29 7.77 -16.04
C HIS A 100 13.53 8.06 -15.17
N MET A 101 14.58 8.63 -15.75
CA MET A 101 15.79 9.01 -15.01
C MET A 101 15.55 10.16 -14.03
N LEU A 102 14.69 11.12 -14.36
CA LEU A 102 14.38 12.25 -13.48
C LEU A 102 13.49 11.82 -12.30
N GLU A 103 12.52 10.94 -12.54
CA GLU A 103 11.63 10.42 -11.50
C GLU A 103 12.32 9.39 -10.58
N SER A 104 13.22 8.56 -11.12
CA SER A 104 14.06 7.69 -10.29
C SER A 104 15.01 8.48 -9.39
N PHE A 105 15.42 9.67 -9.83
CA PHE A 105 16.30 10.54 -9.07
C PHE A 105 15.60 11.12 -7.82
N GLU A 106 14.34 11.54 -7.92
CA GLU A 106 13.58 12.04 -6.76
C GLU A 106 13.34 10.95 -5.71
N ALA A 107 12.91 9.74 -6.13
CA ALA A 107 12.72 8.61 -5.22
C ALA A 107 14.03 8.18 -4.57
N GLY A 108 15.12 8.11 -5.34
CA GLY A 108 16.46 7.80 -4.83
C GLY A 108 16.96 8.84 -3.82
N HIS A 109 16.67 10.13 -4.06
CA HIS A 109 17.05 11.20 -3.13
C HIS A 109 16.28 11.12 -1.80
N LEU A 110 14.97 10.84 -1.84
CA LEU A 110 14.17 10.66 -0.61
C LEU A 110 14.64 9.46 0.20
N ILE A 111 14.86 8.31 -0.46
CA ILE A 111 15.39 7.11 0.22
C ILE A 111 16.78 7.41 0.81
N SER A 112 17.66 8.05 0.04
CA SER A 112 19.01 8.38 0.51
C SER A 112 18.96 9.32 1.73
N LYS A 113 18.04 10.30 1.73
CA LYS A 113 17.85 11.22 2.85
C LYS A 113 17.42 10.47 4.11
N GLU A 114 16.37 9.65 4.04
CA GLU A 114 15.89 8.84 5.16
C GLU A 114 16.99 7.88 5.66
N MET A 115 17.74 7.27 4.75
CA MET A 115 18.85 6.39 5.12
C MET A 115 19.97 7.13 5.85
N LEU A 116 20.18 8.42 5.60
CA LEU A 116 21.19 9.22 6.31
C LEU A 116 20.76 9.62 7.73
N GLU A 117 19.46 9.56 8.04
CA GLU A 117 18.93 9.83 9.39
C GLU A 117 19.12 8.63 10.33
N PHE A 118 19.31 7.43 9.78
CA PHE A 118 19.61 6.22 10.56
C PHE A 118 21.07 6.14 11.02
N ASN A 119 21.27 5.54 12.19
CA ASN A 119 22.62 5.22 12.64
C ASN A 119 23.25 4.09 11.78
N LEU A 120 24.54 3.82 11.96
CA LEU A 120 25.26 2.82 11.16
C LEU A 120 24.72 1.39 11.37
N GLU A 121 24.31 1.05 12.60
CA GLU A 121 23.81 -0.28 12.97
C GLU A 121 22.43 -0.54 12.36
N GLU A 122 21.52 0.44 12.45
CA GLU A 122 20.19 0.40 11.85
C GLU A 122 20.24 0.25 10.34
N ARG A 123 21.13 1.00 9.68
CA ARG A 123 21.35 0.86 8.24
C ARG A 123 21.82 -0.54 7.87
N ASN A 124 22.81 -1.07 8.59
CA ASN A 124 23.34 -2.41 8.32
C ASN A 124 22.26 -3.48 8.51
N ALA A 125 21.49 -3.41 9.60
CA ALA A 125 20.37 -4.32 9.86
C ALA A 125 19.31 -4.25 8.75
N LEU A 126 18.99 -3.04 8.27
CA LEU A 126 18.06 -2.85 7.16
C LEU A 126 18.60 -3.41 5.84
N TYR A 127 19.88 -3.17 5.51
CA TYR A 127 20.53 -3.73 4.34
C TYR A 127 20.52 -5.27 4.38
N GLU A 128 20.88 -5.84 5.53
CA GLU A 128 20.81 -7.28 5.74
C GLU A 128 19.38 -7.82 5.59
N GLU A 129 18.36 -7.14 6.10
CA GLU A 129 16.95 -7.56 5.93
C GLU A 129 16.49 -7.44 4.46
N ILE A 130 16.85 -6.37 3.75
CA ILE A 130 16.54 -6.19 2.32
C ILE A 130 17.15 -7.33 1.52
N HIS A 131 18.42 -7.64 1.78
CA HIS A 131 19.13 -8.73 1.12
C HIS A 131 18.73 -10.13 1.63
N GLY A 132 17.96 -10.23 2.71
CA GLY A 132 17.55 -11.49 3.29
C GLY A 132 18.71 -12.26 3.92
N VAL A 133 19.58 -11.57 4.64
CA VAL A 133 20.67 -12.14 5.45
C VAL A 133 20.20 -12.34 6.89
N THR A 134 19.61 -11.32 7.50
CA THR A 134 19.08 -11.36 8.87
C THR A 134 17.64 -10.83 8.93
N CYS A 135 16.91 -11.20 9.99
CA CYS A 135 15.53 -10.74 10.20
C CYS A 135 15.52 -9.85 11.44
N ILE A 136 14.94 -8.65 11.32
CA ILE A 136 14.84 -7.70 12.45
C ILE A 136 13.77 -8.16 13.46
N CYS A 137 12.91 -9.12 13.10
CA CYS A 137 11.88 -9.63 14.01
C CYS A 137 12.54 -10.29 15.24
N PRO A 138 12.20 -9.84 16.47
CA PRO A 138 12.75 -10.45 17.69
C PRO A 138 12.45 -11.95 17.76
N ASP A 139 13.38 -12.71 18.32
CA ASP A 139 13.14 -14.11 18.63
C ASP A 139 12.03 -14.25 19.68
N GLU A 140 10.95 -14.93 19.31
CA GLU A 140 9.81 -15.22 20.19
C GLU A 140 10.11 -16.36 21.19
N SER A 141 11.40 -16.67 21.44
CA SER A 141 11.84 -17.76 22.30
C SER A 141 11.78 -17.47 23.81
N PRO A 142 11.95 -16.23 24.32
CA PRO A 142 11.87 -15.97 25.74
C PRO A 142 10.49 -16.32 26.31
N PRO A 143 10.41 -17.18 27.35
CA PRO A 143 9.14 -17.53 27.98
C PRO A 143 8.39 -16.28 28.45
N GLY A 144 7.09 -16.22 28.18
CA GLY A 144 6.23 -15.11 28.63
C GLY A 144 6.29 -13.83 27.79
N MET A 145 7.23 -13.68 26.84
CA MET A 145 7.31 -12.49 25.98
C MET A 145 6.01 -12.26 25.21
N ILE A 146 5.47 -13.31 24.59
CA ILE A 146 4.22 -13.26 23.82
C ILE A 146 3.04 -12.87 24.72
N GLU A 147 2.94 -13.48 25.90
CA GLU A 147 1.85 -13.24 26.85
C GLU A 147 1.87 -11.80 27.35
N MET A 148 3.05 -11.29 27.71
CA MET A 148 3.25 -9.91 28.13
C MET A 148 2.94 -8.92 27.01
N ALA A 149 3.37 -9.20 25.78
CA ALA A 149 3.07 -8.35 24.63
C ALA A 149 1.57 -8.32 24.29
N LEU A 150 0.87 -9.47 24.39
CA LEU A 150 -0.58 -9.54 24.20
C LEU A 150 -1.34 -8.80 25.30
N HIS A 151 -0.90 -8.91 26.55
CA HIS A 151 -1.45 -8.17 27.67
C HIS A 151 -1.27 -6.65 27.47
N ASN A 152 -0.06 -6.22 27.13
CA ASN A 152 0.25 -4.81 26.89
C ASN A 152 -0.51 -4.26 25.68
N LEU A 153 -0.64 -5.03 24.59
CA LEU A 153 -1.49 -4.66 23.45
C LEU A 153 -2.94 -4.42 23.88
N ALA A 154 -3.48 -5.26 24.78
CA ALA A 154 -4.84 -5.07 25.27
C ALA A 154 -4.99 -3.76 26.05
N ILE A 155 -4.00 -3.38 26.86
CA ILE A 155 -3.95 -2.08 27.55
C ILE A 155 -3.93 -0.94 26.53
N GLU A 156 -3.03 -0.99 25.55
CA GLU A 156 -2.91 0.04 24.51
C GLU A 156 -4.22 0.22 23.72
N LEU A 157 -4.91 -0.89 23.37
CA LEU A 157 -6.22 -0.84 22.72
C LEU A 157 -7.30 -0.16 23.58
N MET A 158 -7.21 -0.23 24.91
CA MET A 158 -8.11 0.51 25.81
C MET A 158 -7.80 2.00 25.80
N MET A 159 -6.53 2.37 25.69
CA MET A 159 -6.06 3.76 25.72
C MET A 159 -6.37 4.54 24.43
N VAL A 160 -6.50 3.88 23.28
CA VAL A 160 -6.85 4.57 22.02
C VAL A 160 -8.25 5.23 22.13
N PRO A 161 -8.44 6.49 21.72
CA PRO A 161 -9.74 7.17 21.78
C PRO A 161 -10.86 6.44 21.02
N SER A 162 -12.06 6.35 21.60
CA SER A 162 -13.22 5.67 21.00
C SER A 162 -13.56 6.14 19.60
N ALA A 163 -13.41 7.44 19.31
CA ALA A 163 -13.65 8.03 17.99
C ALA A 163 -12.79 7.41 16.86
N LEU A 164 -11.65 6.82 17.20
CA LEU A 164 -10.73 6.20 16.24
C LEU A 164 -10.89 4.68 16.13
N LYS A 165 -11.61 4.03 17.05
CA LYS A 165 -11.67 2.57 17.17
C LYS A 165 -13.09 2.01 17.08
N THR A 166 -13.93 2.65 16.27
CA THR A 166 -15.35 2.29 16.08
C THR A 166 -15.51 0.84 15.62
N ALA A 167 -14.72 0.38 14.65
CA ALA A 167 -14.73 -0.98 14.16
C ALA A 167 -14.26 -1.99 15.21
N TYR A 168 -13.27 -1.62 16.03
CA TYR A 168 -12.85 -2.45 17.15
C TYR A 168 -13.97 -2.57 18.19
N GLU A 169 -14.57 -1.46 18.63
CA GLU A 169 -15.69 -1.47 19.59
C GLU A 169 -16.89 -2.26 19.05
N GLN A 170 -17.20 -2.13 17.77
CA GLN A 170 -18.23 -2.94 17.10
C GLN A 170 -17.88 -4.43 17.14
N SER A 171 -16.62 -4.80 16.93
CA SER A 171 -16.19 -6.20 17.01
C SER A 171 -16.36 -6.79 18.42
N GLN A 172 -16.25 -5.96 19.47
CA GLN A 172 -16.43 -6.38 20.87
C GLN A 172 -17.90 -6.64 21.25
N GLN A 173 -18.86 -6.20 20.43
CA GLN A 173 -20.29 -6.46 20.66
C GLN A 173 -20.68 -7.90 20.29
N PHE A 174 -19.83 -8.63 19.57
CA PHE A 174 -20.07 -10.02 19.21
C PHE A 174 -19.65 -10.96 20.34
N PRO A 175 -20.49 -11.97 20.70
CA PRO A 175 -20.13 -12.94 21.74
C PRO A 175 -18.82 -13.69 21.45
N VAL A 176 -18.56 -13.94 20.16
CA VAL A 176 -17.34 -14.58 19.66
C VAL A 176 -16.84 -13.77 18.49
N THR A 177 -15.59 -13.31 18.56
CA THR A 177 -14.90 -12.64 17.46
C THR A 177 -13.46 -13.13 17.35
N TYR A 178 -13.01 -13.34 16.11
CA TYR A 178 -11.62 -13.69 15.83
C TYR A 178 -10.63 -12.56 16.19
N VAL A 179 -11.11 -11.31 16.29
CA VAL A 179 -10.29 -10.13 16.64
C VAL A 179 -9.64 -10.27 18.03
N ASN A 180 -10.26 -11.04 18.91
CA ASN A 180 -9.76 -11.28 20.27
C ASN A 180 -8.84 -12.51 20.38
N THR A 181 -8.64 -13.25 19.30
CA THR A 181 -7.75 -14.41 19.30
C THR A 181 -6.27 -13.98 19.38
N PRO A 182 -5.42 -14.72 20.11
CA PRO A 182 -3.98 -14.46 20.13
C PRO A 182 -3.37 -14.44 18.72
N GLU A 183 -3.83 -15.34 17.84
CA GLU A 183 -3.32 -15.48 16.47
C GLU A 183 -3.60 -14.23 15.63
N PHE A 184 -4.77 -13.60 15.81
CA PHE A 184 -5.10 -12.34 15.15
C PHE A 184 -4.19 -11.22 15.65
N ARG A 185 -4.09 -11.05 16.97
CA ARG A 185 -3.34 -9.98 17.63
C ARG A 185 -1.84 -10.07 17.36
N LEU A 186 -1.30 -11.28 17.32
CA LEU A 186 0.12 -11.52 17.05
C LEU A 186 0.54 -11.08 15.64
N ARG A 187 -0.37 -11.03 14.66
CA ARG A 187 -0.04 -10.50 13.32
C ARG A 187 0.44 -9.05 13.42
N PHE A 188 -0.26 -8.24 14.20
CA PHE A 188 0.05 -6.81 14.36
C PHE A 188 1.28 -6.59 15.24
N LEU A 189 1.42 -7.38 16.32
CA LEU A 189 2.63 -7.34 17.15
C LEU A 189 3.88 -7.67 16.33
N ARG A 190 3.86 -8.77 15.57
CA ARG A 190 4.99 -9.15 14.69
C ARG A 190 5.26 -8.09 13.62
N ALA A 191 4.21 -7.49 13.07
CA ALA A 191 4.35 -6.44 12.07
C ALA A 191 5.04 -5.17 12.60
N GLU A 192 4.89 -4.88 13.89
CA GLU A 192 5.49 -3.72 14.58
C GLU A 192 6.64 -4.11 15.51
N LEU A 193 7.26 -5.27 15.30
CA LEU A 193 8.41 -5.74 16.09
C LEU A 193 8.14 -5.76 17.61
N PHE A 194 6.90 -6.06 17.99
CA PHE A 194 6.37 -6.06 19.36
C PHE A 194 6.29 -4.67 20.04
N ASP A 195 6.34 -3.57 19.28
CA ASP A 195 5.88 -2.25 19.76
C ASP A 195 4.36 -2.26 19.90
N THR A 196 3.88 -2.36 21.15
CA THR A 196 2.46 -2.55 21.45
C THR A 196 1.61 -1.33 21.13
N LYS A 197 2.15 -0.11 21.26
CA LYS A 197 1.45 1.14 20.93
C LYS A 197 1.21 1.22 19.43
N LYS A 198 2.26 1.00 18.63
CA LYS A 198 2.14 0.97 17.15
C LYS A 198 1.27 -0.18 16.68
N ALA A 199 1.40 -1.35 17.28
CA ALA A 199 0.58 -2.52 16.93
C ALA A 199 -0.91 -2.27 17.19
N ALA A 200 -1.28 -1.61 18.29
CA ALA A 200 -2.66 -1.24 18.59
C ALA A 200 -3.23 -0.29 17.52
N LEU A 201 -2.47 0.75 17.15
CA LEU A 201 -2.88 1.70 16.12
C LEU A 201 -3.02 1.04 14.74
N ARG A 202 -2.05 0.21 14.34
CA ARG A 202 -2.09 -0.57 13.10
C ARG A 202 -3.31 -1.49 13.06
N MET A 203 -3.58 -2.20 14.16
CA MET A 203 -4.73 -3.09 14.30
C MET A 203 -6.06 -2.36 14.15
N ILE A 204 -6.20 -1.19 14.77
CA ILE A 204 -7.40 -0.36 14.66
C ILE A 204 -7.59 0.13 13.22
N LYS A 205 -6.54 0.70 12.61
CA LYS A 205 -6.57 1.11 11.20
C LYS A 205 -6.96 -0.04 10.26
N PHE A 206 -6.46 -1.25 10.51
CA PHE A 206 -6.84 -2.43 9.76
C PHE A 206 -8.34 -2.72 9.90
N LEU A 207 -8.87 -2.76 11.12
CA LEU A 207 -10.28 -3.07 11.37
C LEU A 207 -11.23 -2.03 10.78
N GLU A 208 -10.88 -0.74 10.82
CA GLU A 208 -11.65 0.32 10.15
C GLU A 208 -11.70 0.09 8.64
N ASN A 209 -10.57 -0.26 8.03
CA ASN A 209 -10.54 -0.62 6.59
C ASN A 209 -11.37 -1.88 6.31
N VAL A 210 -11.28 -2.91 7.15
CA VAL A 210 -12.09 -4.13 7.00
C VAL A 210 -13.58 -3.81 7.07
N LEU A 211 -14.00 -3.00 8.05
CA LEU A 211 -15.38 -2.57 8.19
C LEU A 211 -15.84 -1.75 6.97
N PHE A 212 -15.01 -0.82 6.50
CA PHE A 212 -15.32 0.02 5.34
C PHE A 212 -15.52 -0.82 4.07
N TYR A 213 -14.60 -1.73 3.78
CA TYR A 213 -14.56 -2.47 2.51
C TYR A 213 -15.45 -3.74 2.48
N PHE A 214 -15.61 -4.43 3.62
CA PHE A 214 -16.30 -5.72 3.70
C PHE A 214 -17.54 -5.69 4.61
N GLY A 215 -17.74 -4.60 5.34
CA GLY A 215 -18.86 -4.43 6.26
C GLY A 215 -18.72 -5.23 7.57
N PRO A 216 -19.75 -5.16 8.43
CA PRO A 216 -19.70 -5.73 9.78
C PRO A 216 -19.45 -7.25 9.84
N LYS A 217 -19.82 -7.99 8.80
CA LYS A 217 -19.63 -9.46 8.75
C LYS A 217 -18.14 -9.84 8.82
N ALA A 218 -17.25 -8.98 8.32
CA ALA A 218 -15.81 -9.22 8.34
C ALA A 218 -15.14 -8.89 9.69
N LEU A 219 -15.88 -8.31 10.64
CA LEU A 219 -15.44 -8.13 12.04
C LEU A 219 -15.74 -9.37 12.90
N GLN A 220 -16.69 -10.21 12.47
CA GLN A 220 -17.07 -11.44 13.18
C GLN A 220 -16.17 -12.62 12.81
N ARG A 221 -15.71 -12.65 11.55
CA ARG A 221 -14.90 -13.73 10.99
C ARG A 221 -13.84 -13.20 10.02
N PRO A 222 -12.77 -13.97 9.76
CA PRO A 222 -11.82 -13.65 8.70
C PRO A 222 -12.50 -13.43 7.33
N ILE A 223 -11.89 -12.56 6.51
CA ILE A 223 -12.31 -12.26 5.14
C ILE A 223 -12.19 -13.52 4.28
N ARG A 224 -13.18 -13.76 3.41
CA ARG A 224 -13.27 -14.92 2.52
C ARG A 224 -13.51 -14.48 1.08
N LEU A 225 -13.22 -15.37 0.12
CA LEU A 225 -13.59 -15.13 -1.29
C LEU A 225 -15.10 -14.93 -1.49
N SER A 226 -15.93 -15.53 -0.64
CA SER A 226 -17.39 -15.33 -0.66
C SER A 226 -17.83 -13.91 -0.32
N ASP A 227 -16.93 -13.06 0.20
CA ASP A 227 -17.23 -11.66 0.51
C ASP A 227 -17.08 -10.73 -0.71
N PHE A 228 -16.67 -11.30 -1.85
CA PHE A 228 -16.59 -10.61 -3.12
C PHE A 228 -17.84 -10.87 -3.95
N ASN A 229 -18.38 -9.81 -4.54
CA ASN A 229 -19.48 -9.94 -5.50
C ASN A 229 -18.96 -10.42 -6.87
N ARG A 230 -19.87 -10.75 -7.78
CA ARG A 230 -19.52 -11.30 -9.11
C ARG A 230 -18.63 -10.35 -9.94
N LYS A 231 -18.83 -9.03 -9.85
CA LYS A 231 -18.02 -8.03 -10.56
C LYS A 231 -16.60 -7.98 -10.00
N GLU A 232 -16.48 -7.96 -8.68
CA GLU A 232 -15.18 -7.96 -8.00
C GLU A 232 -14.40 -9.25 -8.26
N MET A 233 -15.07 -10.41 -8.20
CA MET A 233 -14.46 -11.70 -8.54
C MET A 233 -13.97 -11.77 -9.99
N LYS A 234 -14.68 -11.16 -10.93
CA LYS A 234 -14.19 -11.05 -12.32
C LYS A 234 -12.87 -10.29 -12.36
N VAL A 235 -12.77 -9.16 -11.67
CA VAL A 235 -11.53 -8.36 -11.62
C VAL A 235 -10.39 -9.14 -10.98
N MET A 236 -10.67 -9.83 -9.86
CA MET A 236 -9.69 -10.68 -9.19
C MET A 236 -9.18 -11.81 -10.09
N ASN A 237 -10.07 -12.46 -10.84
CA ASN A 237 -9.76 -13.56 -11.75
C ASN A 237 -8.98 -13.15 -13.00
N ILE A 238 -8.90 -11.85 -13.33
CA ILE A 238 -7.98 -11.36 -14.38
C ILE A 238 -6.52 -11.62 -13.96
N GLY A 239 -6.24 -11.78 -12.66
CA GLY A 239 -4.90 -12.09 -12.17
C GLY A 239 -3.93 -10.93 -12.29
N ARG A 240 -4.43 -9.68 -12.20
CA ARG A 240 -3.54 -8.48 -12.19
C ARG A 240 -2.73 -8.38 -10.91
N ILE A 241 -3.22 -8.94 -9.81
CA ILE A 241 -2.49 -9.03 -8.55
C ILE A 241 -2.54 -10.50 -8.15
N GLN A 242 -1.37 -11.09 -7.96
CA GLN A 242 -1.26 -12.53 -7.67
C GLN A 242 -0.38 -12.73 -6.45
N LEU A 243 -0.85 -13.55 -5.52
CA LEU A 243 -0.01 -14.12 -4.48
C LEU A 243 0.67 -15.36 -5.06
N LEU A 244 1.99 -15.31 -5.25
CA LEU A 244 2.71 -16.45 -5.82
C LEU A 244 2.75 -17.61 -4.81
N PRO A 245 2.71 -18.87 -5.31
CA PRO A 245 2.83 -20.03 -4.43
C PRO A 245 4.22 -20.14 -3.81
N TYR A 246 5.21 -19.50 -4.42
CA TYR A 246 6.62 -19.50 -4.00
C TYR A 246 6.91 -18.38 -3.01
N ARG A 247 8.03 -18.56 -2.30
CA ARG A 247 8.65 -17.56 -1.44
C ARG A 247 9.97 -17.13 -2.07
N ASP A 248 10.48 -15.97 -1.67
CA ASP A 248 11.85 -15.60 -2.03
C ASP A 248 12.88 -16.43 -1.24
N ARG A 249 14.17 -16.19 -1.49
CA ARG A 249 15.26 -16.90 -0.79
C ARG A 249 15.22 -16.76 0.73
N PHE A 250 14.55 -15.72 1.24
CA PHE A 250 14.47 -15.45 2.66
C PHE A 250 13.23 -16.07 3.28
N GLY A 251 12.27 -16.55 2.49
CA GLY A 251 11.00 -17.08 2.99
C GLY A 251 9.87 -16.05 3.04
N ARG A 252 10.03 -14.88 2.41
CA ARG A 252 8.97 -13.86 2.28
C ARG A 252 7.96 -14.28 1.22
N ARG A 253 6.67 -14.01 1.47
CA ARG A 253 5.64 -14.18 0.43
C ARG A 253 5.82 -13.13 -0.66
N ILE A 254 5.59 -13.53 -1.90
CA ILE A 254 5.72 -12.64 -3.06
C ILE A 254 4.31 -12.34 -3.59
N ILE A 255 3.97 -11.06 -3.62
CA ILE A 255 2.80 -10.57 -4.35
C ILE A 255 3.31 -9.85 -5.60
N VAL A 256 2.75 -10.21 -6.76
CA VAL A 256 3.07 -9.58 -8.04
C VAL A 256 1.88 -8.75 -8.50
N GLY A 257 2.11 -7.47 -8.77
CA GLY A 257 1.19 -6.58 -9.44
C GLY A 257 1.60 -6.36 -10.90
N ILE A 258 0.68 -6.59 -11.83
CA ILE A 258 0.84 -6.31 -13.27
C ILE A 258 -0.08 -5.13 -13.60
N PRO A 259 0.38 -3.88 -13.46
CA PRO A 259 -0.41 -2.71 -13.83
C PRO A 259 -0.63 -2.71 -15.34
N ALA A 260 -1.88 -2.84 -15.76
CA ALA A 260 -2.27 -2.65 -17.16
C ALA A 260 -2.86 -1.27 -17.39
N GLN A 261 -3.01 -0.85 -18.64
CA GLN A 261 -3.64 0.44 -18.97
C GLN A 261 -5.07 0.55 -18.44
N ASP A 262 -5.80 -0.57 -18.39
CA ASP A 262 -7.15 -0.63 -17.82
C ASP A 262 -7.18 -0.57 -16.29
N HIS A 263 -6.02 -0.54 -15.61
CA HIS A 263 -5.95 -0.41 -14.16
C HIS A 263 -6.68 0.86 -13.68
N ARG A 264 -6.68 1.94 -14.47
CA ARG A 264 -7.44 3.16 -14.19
C ARG A 264 -8.95 3.01 -14.38
N ARG A 265 -9.38 2.10 -15.25
CA ARG A 265 -10.81 1.83 -15.49
C ARG A 265 -11.43 1.02 -14.37
N GLN A 266 -10.62 0.30 -13.60
CA GLN A 266 -11.10 -0.41 -12.42
C GLN A 266 -11.42 0.58 -11.30
N GLU A 267 -12.43 0.27 -10.51
CA GLU A 267 -12.78 1.06 -9.32
C GLU A 267 -11.71 0.85 -8.23
N ALA A 268 -11.24 1.95 -7.64
CA ALA A 268 -10.22 1.91 -6.58
C ALA A 268 -10.66 1.04 -5.39
N HIS A 269 -11.94 1.11 -5.03
CA HIS A 269 -12.54 0.30 -3.99
C HIS A 269 -12.37 -1.22 -4.23
N ILE A 270 -12.62 -1.70 -5.46
CA ILE A 270 -12.48 -3.13 -5.79
C ILE A 270 -11.01 -3.56 -5.66
N ARG A 271 -10.08 -2.71 -6.11
CA ARG A 271 -8.65 -3.00 -5.99
C ARG A 271 -8.23 -3.08 -4.53
N ALA A 272 -8.63 -2.11 -3.70
CA ALA A 272 -8.32 -2.10 -2.28
C ALA A 272 -8.86 -3.34 -1.56
N LYS A 273 -10.10 -3.78 -1.88
CA LYS A 273 -10.65 -5.05 -1.38
C LYS A 273 -9.77 -6.25 -1.73
N ILE A 274 -9.38 -6.38 -3.00
CA ILE A 274 -8.52 -7.48 -3.45
C ILE A 274 -7.16 -7.45 -2.73
N HIS A 275 -6.56 -6.27 -2.57
CA HIS A 275 -5.33 -6.10 -1.81
C HIS A 275 -5.52 -6.53 -0.36
N LEU A 276 -6.52 -6.00 0.33
CA LEU A 276 -6.73 -6.32 1.74
C LEU A 276 -6.92 -7.83 1.96
N TYR A 277 -7.64 -8.50 1.06
CA TYR A 277 -7.79 -9.97 1.08
C TYR A 277 -6.46 -10.70 0.83
N LEU A 278 -5.71 -10.35 -0.22
CA LEU A 278 -4.46 -11.04 -0.54
C LEU A 278 -3.42 -10.88 0.57
N TRP A 279 -3.34 -9.70 1.18
CA TRP A 279 -2.46 -9.45 2.32
C TRP A 279 -2.90 -10.23 3.56
N TRP A 280 -4.20 -10.29 3.81
CA TRP A 280 -4.76 -11.10 4.89
C TRP A 280 -4.38 -12.58 4.76
N VAL A 281 -4.53 -13.15 3.56
CA VAL A 281 -4.20 -14.55 3.25
C VAL A 281 -2.70 -14.80 3.33
N ALA A 282 -1.88 -13.92 2.75
CA ALA A 282 -0.43 -14.07 2.77
C ALA A 282 0.14 -14.05 4.20
N GLY A 283 -0.57 -13.40 5.13
CA GLY A 283 -0.23 -13.29 6.54
C GLY A 283 -0.74 -14.42 7.42
N GLU A 284 -1.34 -15.49 6.87
CA GLU A 284 -1.74 -16.65 7.67
C GLU A 284 -0.54 -17.42 8.26
N SER A 285 0.58 -17.42 7.55
CA SER A 285 1.80 -18.10 7.97
C SER A 285 2.61 -17.25 8.95
N VAL A 286 2.97 -17.82 10.11
CA VAL A 286 3.88 -17.18 11.10
C VAL A 286 5.19 -16.74 10.45
N GLU A 287 5.75 -17.56 9.55
CA GLU A 287 6.97 -17.18 8.81
C GLU A 287 6.80 -15.87 8.02
N SER A 288 5.67 -15.67 7.32
CA SER A 288 5.40 -14.43 6.59
C SER A 288 5.21 -13.24 7.53
N GLN A 289 4.62 -13.46 8.70
CA GLN A 289 4.44 -12.41 9.71
C GLN A 289 5.78 -11.92 10.26
N ARG A 290 6.71 -12.85 10.49
CA ARG A 290 8.06 -12.54 10.98
C ARG A 290 8.92 -11.91 9.89
N LYS A 291 8.97 -12.52 8.70
CA LYS A 291 9.89 -12.13 7.63
C LYS A 291 9.35 -11.05 6.69
N GLY A 292 8.05 -10.80 6.73
CA GLY A 292 7.35 -9.85 5.85
C GLY A 292 7.03 -10.43 4.48
N MET A 293 6.74 -9.52 3.55
CA MET A 293 6.42 -9.82 2.15
C MET A 293 7.17 -8.92 1.18
N VAL A 294 7.29 -9.40 -0.05
CA VAL A 294 7.79 -8.64 -1.19
C VAL A 294 6.64 -8.36 -2.13
N PHE A 295 6.46 -7.09 -2.49
CA PHE A 295 5.55 -6.68 -3.55
C PHE A 295 6.36 -6.28 -4.79
N ILE A 296 6.18 -7.02 -5.89
CA ILE A 296 6.83 -6.79 -7.18
C ILE A 296 5.83 -6.14 -8.12
N THR A 297 6.19 -5.00 -8.71
CA THR A 297 5.37 -4.38 -9.75
C THR A 297 6.03 -4.56 -11.10
N ILE A 298 5.39 -5.29 -12.02
CA ILE A 298 5.93 -5.53 -13.37
C ILE A 298 5.43 -4.44 -14.30
N HIS A 299 6.29 -3.45 -14.58
CA HIS A 299 6.02 -2.43 -15.58
C HIS A 299 6.47 -2.91 -16.97
N ASN A 300 5.56 -3.51 -17.74
CA ASN A 300 5.83 -3.81 -19.13
C ASN A 300 4.93 -2.96 -20.05
N PRO A 301 5.47 -1.92 -20.71
CA PRO A 301 4.68 -1.08 -21.61
C PRO A 301 4.16 -1.88 -22.82
N ASP A 302 4.91 -2.88 -23.30
CA ASP A 302 4.57 -3.65 -24.50
C ASP A 302 3.44 -4.68 -24.25
N ILE A 303 3.33 -5.21 -23.02
CA ILE A 303 2.24 -6.13 -22.64
C ILE A 303 0.89 -5.39 -22.55
N ALA A 304 0.90 -4.08 -22.32
CA ALA A 304 -0.31 -3.32 -22.04
C ALA A 304 -1.21 -3.09 -23.27
N ASP A 305 -0.68 -3.18 -24.50
CA ASP A 305 -1.39 -2.78 -25.72
C ASP A 305 -2.09 -3.93 -26.47
N SER A 306 -1.76 -5.19 -26.17
CA SER A 306 -2.20 -6.32 -27.03
C SER A 306 -3.63 -6.83 -26.80
N THR A 307 -4.25 -6.57 -25.65
CA THR A 307 -5.52 -7.25 -25.27
C THR A 307 -6.82 -6.52 -25.64
N THR A 308 -6.79 -5.29 -26.16
CA THR A 308 -8.03 -4.49 -26.31
C THR A 308 -8.44 -4.20 -27.75
N THR A 309 -7.60 -4.48 -28.76
CA THR A 309 -7.95 -4.27 -30.18
C THR A 309 -8.59 -5.49 -30.81
N GLY A 310 -9.44 -6.20 -30.05
CA GLY A 310 -10.50 -7.02 -30.64
C GLY A 310 -11.58 -6.11 -31.23
N SER A 311 -11.21 -5.36 -32.27
CA SER A 311 -12.16 -4.64 -33.11
C SER A 311 -13.09 -5.67 -33.72
N THR A 312 -14.26 -5.84 -33.12
CA THR A 312 -15.42 -6.42 -33.80
C THR A 312 -15.73 -5.50 -34.98
N SER A 313 -15.14 -5.80 -36.12
CA SER A 313 -15.57 -5.28 -37.40
C SER A 313 -17.01 -5.75 -37.59
N LYS A 314 -17.97 -4.86 -37.32
CA LYS A 314 -19.31 -5.03 -37.88
C LYS A 314 -19.16 -4.74 -39.37
N MET A 315 -19.28 -5.78 -40.20
CA MET A 315 -19.53 -5.57 -41.62
C MET A 315 -20.95 -5.05 -41.73
N ASP A 316 -21.11 -3.81 -42.17
CA ASP A 316 -22.40 -3.30 -42.60
C ASP A 316 -22.84 -4.05 -43.88
N GLU A 317 -24.15 -4.28 -44.04
CA GLU A 317 -24.73 -5.10 -45.13
C GLU A 317 -24.38 -4.57 -46.55
N ASP A 318 -23.92 -3.33 -46.67
CA ASP A 318 -23.55 -2.69 -47.94
C ASP A 318 -22.06 -2.79 -48.30
N GLY A 319 -21.24 -3.48 -47.50
CA GLY A 319 -19.83 -3.72 -47.81
C GLY A 319 -18.95 -2.47 -47.94
N LYS A 320 -19.37 -1.34 -47.36
CA LYS A 320 -18.69 -0.04 -47.52
C LYS A 320 -18.06 0.41 -46.20
N THR A 321 -16.75 0.23 -46.08
CA THR A 321 -15.98 0.65 -44.90
C THR A 321 -15.78 2.17 -44.90
N THR A 322 -16.57 2.91 -44.12
CA THR A 322 -16.31 4.34 -43.84
C THR A 322 -15.34 4.47 -42.68
N VAL A 323 -14.14 4.99 -42.97
CA VAL A 323 -13.13 5.30 -41.95
C VAL A 323 -13.35 6.75 -41.52
N ASP A 324 -14.09 6.96 -40.44
CA ASP A 324 -14.27 8.28 -39.86
C ASP A 324 -12.97 8.72 -39.19
N GLY A 325 -12.34 9.74 -39.80
CA GLY A 325 -11.12 10.37 -39.32
C GLY A 325 -11.39 11.29 -38.14
N GLU A 326 -11.77 10.74 -36.99
CA GLU A 326 -11.76 11.50 -35.74
C GLU A 326 -10.33 11.62 -35.21
N LYS A 327 -9.87 12.87 -35.13
CA LYS A 327 -8.62 13.25 -34.46
C LYS A 327 -8.81 13.05 -32.95
N GLU A 328 -8.70 11.82 -32.50
CA GLU A 328 -8.58 11.51 -31.08
C GLU A 328 -7.22 12.04 -30.61
N GLN A 329 -7.24 13.26 -30.05
CA GLN A 329 -6.10 13.85 -29.35
C GLN A 329 -5.77 12.92 -28.19
N GLN A 330 -4.81 12.04 -28.43
CA GLN A 330 -4.27 11.10 -27.46
C GLN A 330 -3.55 11.90 -26.37
N GLU A 331 -4.32 12.35 -25.39
CA GLU A 331 -3.84 13.00 -24.18
C GLU A 331 -3.00 11.97 -23.43
N ARG A 332 -1.67 12.01 -23.67
CA ARG A 332 -0.68 11.11 -23.06
C ARG A 332 -0.60 11.42 -21.56
N THR A 333 -1.54 10.85 -20.82
CA THR A 333 -1.62 10.98 -19.38
C THR A 333 -0.37 10.41 -18.71
N LYS A 334 0.15 11.16 -17.72
CA LYS A 334 1.34 10.83 -16.92
C LYS A 334 1.34 9.38 -16.44
N VAL A 335 2.51 8.75 -16.38
CA VAL A 335 2.68 7.33 -16.04
C VAL A 335 2.15 7.07 -14.61
N PRO A 336 1.14 6.21 -14.41
CA PRO A 336 0.44 6.03 -13.13
C PRO A 336 1.20 5.31 -12.00
N SER A 337 2.46 4.90 -12.22
CA SER A 337 3.23 4.08 -11.29
C SER A 337 3.39 4.72 -9.90
N MET A 338 3.79 5.99 -9.85
CA MET A 338 4.01 6.68 -8.57
C MET A 338 2.75 6.91 -7.75
N THR A 339 1.59 7.10 -8.38
CA THR A 339 0.33 7.26 -7.63
C THR A 339 -0.04 5.98 -6.90
N PHE A 340 0.14 4.83 -7.56
CA PHE A 340 -0.11 3.54 -6.94
C PHE A 340 0.91 3.23 -5.83
N ALA A 341 2.21 3.47 -6.08
CA ALA A 341 3.24 3.32 -5.05
C ALA A 341 2.98 4.21 -3.83
N LYS A 342 2.57 5.48 -4.04
CA LYS A 342 2.19 6.40 -2.96
C LYS A 342 0.98 5.90 -2.17
N ILE A 343 -0.03 5.33 -2.83
CA ILE A 343 -1.18 4.72 -2.16
C ILE A 343 -0.74 3.51 -1.33
N ALA A 344 0.04 2.60 -1.93
CA ALA A 344 0.55 1.41 -1.24
C ALA A 344 1.44 1.76 -0.03
N ILE A 345 2.25 2.82 -0.13
CA ILE A 345 3.06 3.33 0.98
C ILE A 345 2.15 3.94 2.07
N LYS A 346 1.18 4.79 1.70
CA LYS A 346 0.25 5.42 2.64
C LYS A 346 -0.61 4.39 3.39
N GLU A 347 -0.98 3.31 2.71
CA GLU A 347 -1.78 2.23 3.28
C GLU A 347 -0.91 1.15 3.96
N ARG A 348 0.42 1.25 3.93
CA ARG A 348 1.30 0.25 4.58
C ARG A 348 0.97 0.09 6.05
N ASP A 349 0.58 1.16 6.73
CA ASP A 349 0.34 1.19 8.17
C ASP A 349 -1.01 0.63 8.60
N CYS A 350 -1.85 0.18 7.64
CA CYS A 350 -3.07 -0.55 7.96
C CYS A 350 -2.97 -2.05 7.69
N LEU A 351 -1.83 -2.56 7.18
CA LEU A 351 -1.69 -3.96 6.81
C LEU A 351 -1.12 -4.81 7.95
N PRO A 352 -1.53 -6.08 8.09
CA PRO A 352 -1.08 -6.96 9.18
C PRO A 352 0.34 -7.52 8.98
N LEU A 353 1.09 -7.04 7.98
CA LEU A 353 2.42 -7.53 7.61
C LEU A 353 3.35 -6.38 7.26
N ARG A 354 4.64 -6.58 7.55
CA ARG A 354 5.71 -5.71 7.04
C ARG A 354 5.86 -5.91 5.54
N MET A 355 5.89 -4.80 4.80
CA MET A 355 6.07 -4.78 3.36
C MET A 355 7.46 -4.24 3.04
N ALA A 356 8.26 -5.05 2.35
CA ALA A 356 9.37 -4.57 1.55
C ALA A 356 8.83 -4.29 0.14
N ILE A 357 8.95 -3.05 -0.31
CA ILE A 357 8.63 -2.68 -1.68
C ILE A 357 9.93 -2.79 -2.47
N ASP A 358 9.93 -3.64 -3.49
CA ASP A 358 11.02 -3.72 -4.46
C ASP A 358 10.52 -3.13 -5.79
N VAL A 359 11.22 -2.11 -6.27
CA VAL A 359 10.90 -1.43 -7.52
C VAL A 359 11.86 -1.97 -8.58
N GLY A 360 11.42 -3.03 -9.24
CA GLY A 360 12.16 -3.72 -10.31
C GLY A 360 11.99 -3.12 -11.70
#